data_AF-A0AA35WKQ2-F1
#
_entry.id   AF-A0AA35WKQ2-F1
#
_cell.length_a   1.000
_cell.length_b   1.000
_cell.length_c   1.000
_cell.angle_alpha   90.00
_cell.angle_beta   90.00
_cell.angle_gamma   90.00
#
_symmetry.space_group_name_H-M   'P 1'
#
loop_
_entity.id
_entity.type
_entity.pdbx_description
1 polymer ?
#
loop_
_entity_poly.entity_id
_entity_poly.type
_entity_poly.pdbx_seq_one_letter_code
_entity_poly.pdbx_strand_id
1 'polypeptide(L)'
;MFMGSKNSGPAGYSEPQPVPQARSDAVPSGDVPISILTHKIFKTPNEWEKREYEQKLLQELQLRESVRQTVKTIVESVVEPEAVDGILHKPASPVDFDCLEAVVDRFSSACFPIGKVDYALRHVYALVNLCEAGIPSDKIMQSINSAC
;
A
#
# COMPACT_ATOMS: atom_id res chain seq x y z
N MET A 1 -29.57 74.85 -13.86
CA MET A 1 -30.74 74.05 -14.26
C MET A 1 -30.25 72.75 -14.90
N PHE A 2 -30.66 71.60 -14.32
CA PHE A 2 -30.91 70.26 -14.89
C PHE A 2 -29.94 69.67 -15.96
N MET A 3 -29.53 68.39 -15.97
CA MET A 3 -29.61 67.21 -15.10
C MET A 3 -28.66 66.18 -15.77
N GLY A 4 -27.63 65.69 -15.08
CA GLY A 4 -26.78 64.59 -15.60
C GLY A 4 -27.38 63.24 -15.22
N SER A 5 -27.88 62.49 -16.20
CA SER A 5 -28.51 61.18 -15.99
C SER A 5 -27.51 60.14 -15.45
N LYS A 6 -27.83 59.59 -14.27
CA LYS A 6 -27.26 58.34 -13.76
C LYS A 6 -27.77 57.19 -14.63
N ASN A 7 -26.88 56.41 -15.21
CA ASN A 7 -27.21 55.09 -15.74
C ASN A 7 -26.43 54.04 -14.94
N SER A 8 -27.04 53.56 -13.86
CA SER A 8 -26.60 52.39 -13.11
C SER A 8 -27.25 51.14 -13.72
N GLY A 9 -26.58 50.52 -14.69
CA GLY A 9 -26.91 49.18 -15.16
C GLY A 9 -26.13 48.14 -14.34
N PRO A 10 -26.73 47.02 -13.91
CA PRO A 10 -26.03 46.05 -13.08
C PRO A 10 -24.96 45.35 -13.92
N ALA A 11 -23.77 45.19 -13.33
CA ALA A 11 -22.70 44.37 -13.88
C ALA A 11 -23.27 42.96 -14.16
N GLY A 12 -23.22 42.55 -15.43
CA GLY A 12 -23.63 41.21 -15.84
C GLY A 12 -22.76 40.18 -15.13
N TYR A 13 -23.33 39.46 -14.17
CA TYR A 13 -22.71 38.27 -13.64
C TYR A 13 -22.77 37.20 -14.74
N SER A 14 -21.63 36.87 -15.32
CA SER A 14 -21.49 35.65 -16.12
C SER A 14 -21.77 34.45 -15.21
N GLU A 15 -22.72 33.63 -15.62
CA GLU A 15 -23.09 32.38 -14.94
C GLU A 15 -21.85 31.51 -14.68
N PRO A 16 -21.65 30.98 -13.46
CA PRO A 16 -20.49 30.14 -13.17
C PRO A 16 -20.47 28.94 -14.11
N GLN A 17 -19.42 28.82 -14.92
CA GLN A 17 -19.15 27.61 -15.69
C GLN A 17 -19.14 26.41 -14.71
N PRO A 18 -19.83 25.30 -14.99
CA PRO A 18 -19.76 24.12 -14.15
C PRO A 18 -18.29 23.69 -14.04
N VAL A 19 -17.74 23.76 -12.84
CA VAL A 19 -16.43 23.19 -12.53
C VAL A 19 -16.45 21.71 -12.95
N PRO A 20 -15.47 21.22 -13.73
CA PRO A 20 -15.38 19.81 -14.02
C PRO A 20 -15.43 19.05 -12.69
N GLN A 21 -16.43 18.17 -12.53
CA GLN A 21 -16.51 17.34 -11.34
C GLN A 21 -15.19 16.59 -11.21
N ALA A 22 -14.48 16.82 -10.10
CA ALA A 22 -13.25 16.11 -9.81
C ALA A 22 -13.57 14.61 -9.79
N ARG A 23 -12.90 13.85 -10.67
CA ARG A 23 -12.98 12.39 -10.61
C ARG A 23 -12.26 11.97 -9.34
N SER A 24 -13.00 11.49 -8.34
CA SER A 24 -12.43 10.96 -7.11
C SER A 24 -12.18 9.46 -7.24
N ASP A 25 -11.42 9.05 -8.26
CA ASP A 25 -10.91 7.68 -8.41
C ASP A 25 -9.60 7.48 -7.63
N ALA A 26 -9.33 8.36 -6.68
CA ALA A 26 -8.23 8.26 -5.75
C ALA A 26 -8.34 6.96 -4.93
N VAL A 27 -7.28 6.16 -5.02
CA VAL A 27 -7.12 4.91 -4.28
C VAL A 27 -5.72 4.88 -3.66
N PRO A 28 -5.52 4.25 -2.49
CA PRO A 28 -4.18 4.06 -1.93
C PRO A 28 -3.28 3.34 -2.93
N SER A 29 -2.02 3.78 -3.08
CA SER A 29 -1.16 3.34 -4.20
C SER A 29 -1.02 1.83 -4.36
N GLY A 30 -0.83 1.09 -3.27
CA GLY A 30 -0.75 -0.37 -3.36
C GLY A 30 -2.10 -1.08 -3.31
N ASP A 31 -3.24 -0.38 -3.30
CA ASP A 31 -4.56 -0.98 -3.55
C ASP A 31 -5.03 -0.76 -5.00
N VAL A 32 -4.29 0.06 -5.76
CA VAL A 32 -4.49 0.29 -7.19
C VAL A 32 -4.68 -1.02 -7.98
N PRO A 33 -3.85 -2.09 -7.83
CA PRO A 33 -4.02 -3.31 -8.62
C PRO A 33 -5.38 -3.98 -8.39
N ILE A 34 -5.81 -4.07 -7.12
CA ILE A 34 -7.11 -4.63 -6.75
C ILE A 34 -8.23 -3.74 -7.28
N SER A 35 -8.15 -2.42 -7.08
CA SER A 35 -9.17 -1.49 -7.55
C SER A 35 -9.35 -1.55 -9.06
N ILE A 36 -8.26 -1.67 -9.82
CA ILE A 36 -8.29 -1.84 -11.27
C ILE A 36 -8.98 -3.16 -11.65
N LEU A 37 -8.62 -4.27 -11.03
CA LEU A 37 -9.20 -5.58 -11.34
C LEU A 37 -10.70 -5.62 -11.02
N THR A 38 -11.09 -5.14 -9.84
CA THR A 38 -12.51 -5.03 -9.45
C THR A 38 -13.29 -4.14 -10.42
N HIS A 39 -12.70 -3.01 -10.83
CA HIS A 39 -13.32 -2.13 -11.82
C HIS A 39 -13.51 -2.80 -13.18
N LYS A 40 -12.52 -3.58 -13.63
CA LYS A 40 -12.60 -4.35 -14.89
C LYS A 40 -13.67 -5.44 -14.82
N ILE A 41 -13.76 -6.17 -13.71
CA ILE A 41 -14.81 -7.18 -13.48
C ILE A 41 -16.20 -6.55 -13.58
N PHE A 42 -16.39 -5.38 -12.99
CA PHE A 42 -17.69 -4.69 -13.00
C PHE A 42 -18.08 -4.16 -14.39
N LYS A 43 -17.11 -3.66 -15.17
CA LYS A 43 -17.38 -3.04 -16.47
C LYS A 43 -17.40 -4.00 -17.65
N THR A 44 -16.81 -5.18 -17.52
CA THR A 44 -16.62 -6.09 -18.65
C THR A 44 -17.86 -6.96 -18.86
N PRO A 45 -18.54 -6.90 -20.01
CA PRO A 45 -19.69 -7.75 -20.31
C PRO A 45 -19.30 -9.16 -20.80
N ASN A 46 -18.03 -9.37 -21.19
CA ASN A 46 -17.52 -10.64 -21.65
C ASN A 46 -17.20 -11.56 -20.45
N GLU A 47 -17.95 -12.65 -20.31
CA GLU A 47 -17.78 -13.62 -19.22
C GLU A 47 -16.39 -14.29 -19.20
N TRP A 48 -15.75 -14.49 -20.35
CA TRP A 48 -14.40 -15.06 -20.39
C TRP A 48 -13.35 -14.11 -19.82
N GLU A 49 -13.38 -12.84 -20.24
CA GLU A 49 -12.49 -11.81 -19.71
C GLU A 49 -12.76 -11.54 -18.23
N LYS A 50 -14.03 -11.57 -17.82
CA LYS A 50 -14.42 -11.43 -16.42
C LYS A 50 -13.79 -12.52 -15.56
N ARG A 51 -13.86 -13.80 -15.98
CA ARG A 51 -13.20 -14.91 -15.28
C ARG A 51 -11.69 -14.74 -15.21
N GLU A 52 -11.06 -14.21 -16.25
CA GLU A 52 -9.62 -13.92 -16.24
C GLU A 52 -9.27 -12.84 -15.20
N TYR A 53 -10.06 -11.77 -15.11
CA TYR A 53 -9.87 -10.73 -14.10
C TYR A 53 -10.13 -11.24 -12.68
N GLU A 54 -11.15 -12.09 -12.49
CA GLU A 54 -11.44 -12.74 -11.21
C GLU A 54 -10.28 -13.64 -10.76
N GLN A 55 -9.68 -14.41 -11.68
CA GLN A 55 -8.49 -15.22 -11.38
C GLN A 55 -7.29 -14.35 -10.98
N LYS A 56 -7.04 -13.25 -11.70
CA LYS A 56 -5.97 -12.30 -11.35
C LYS A 56 -6.22 -11.65 -9.99
N LEU A 57 -7.46 -11.29 -9.68
CA LEU A 57 -7.84 -10.74 -8.38
C LEU A 57 -7.60 -11.75 -7.26
N LEU A 58 -7.98 -13.00 -7.47
CA LEU A 58 -7.74 -14.06 -6.50
C LEU A 58 -6.23 -14.28 -6.25
N GLN A 59 -5.42 -14.31 -7.32
CA GLN A 59 -3.97 -14.43 -7.21
C GLN A 59 -3.35 -13.27 -6.41
N GLU A 60 -3.79 -12.03 -6.69
CA GLU A 60 -3.34 -10.84 -5.95
C GLU A 60 -3.70 -10.95 -4.47
N LEU A 61 -4.93 -11.34 -4.13
CA LEU A 61 -5.37 -11.52 -2.75
C LEU A 61 -4.59 -12.63 -2.03
N GLN A 62 -4.33 -13.75 -2.70
CA GLN A 62 -3.54 -14.86 -2.16
C GLN A 62 -2.09 -14.45 -1.91
N LEU A 63 -1.48 -13.70 -2.84
CA LEU A 63 -0.14 -13.16 -2.68
C LEU A 63 -0.05 -12.24 -1.46
N ARG A 64 -1.03 -11.33 -1.30
CA ARG A 64 -1.08 -10.43 -0.14
C ARG A 64 -1.19 -11.18 1.17
N GLU A 65 -2.06 -12.18 1.22
CA GLU A 65 -2.24 -12.99 2.41
C GLU A 65 -0.98 -13.79 2.74
N SER A 66 -0.32 -14.37 1.72
CA SER A 66 0.95 -15.06 1.88
C SER A 66 2.02 -14.13 2.47
N VAL A 67 2.21 -12.93 1.90
CA VAL A 67 3.15 -11.93 2.44
C VAL A 67 2.82 -11.61 3.89
N ARG A 68 1.56 -11.29 4.20
CA ARG A 68 1.12 -10.93 5.55
C ARG A 68 1.41 -12.05 6.55
N GLN A 69 1.11 -13.29 6.17
CA GLN A 69 1.29 -14.44 7.03
C GLN A 69 2.77 -14.77 7.23
N THR A 70 3.59 -14.72 6.18
CA THR A 70 5.04 -14.93 6.28
C THR A 70 5.69 -13.91 7.21
N VAL A 71 5.39 -12.62 7.05
CA VAL A 71 5.94 -11.56 7.91
C VAL A 71 5.51 -11.74 9.36
N LYS A 72 4.23 -12.08 9.59
CA LYS A 72 3.72 -12.40 10.92
C LYS A 72 4.49 -13.58 11.55
N THR A 73 4.69 -14.67 10.81
CA THR A 73 5.43 -15.84 11.28
C THR A 73 6.89 -15.51 11.60
N ILE A 74 7.55 -14.68 10.79
CA ILE A 74 8.91 -14.21 11.07
C ILE A 74 8.95 -13.48 12.41
N VAL A 75 8.06 -12.50 12.61
CA VAL A 75 7.99 -11.72 13.85
C VAL A 75 7.72 -12.62 15.06
N GLU A 76 6.68 -13.46 15.00
CA GLU A 76 6.29 -14.38 16.10
C GLU A 76 7.40 -15.34 16.50
N SER A 77 8.32 -15.67 15.60
CA SER A 77 9.44 -16.57 15.90
C SER A 77 10.63 -15.90 16.60
N VAL A 78 10.72 -14.57 16.58
CA VAL A 78 11.89 -13.84 17.11
C VAL A 78 11.61 -12.95 18.31
N VAL A 79 10.34 -12.58 18.53
CA VAL A 79 9.92 -11.75 19.68
C VAL A 79 8.95 -12.48 20.60
N GLU A 80 8.83 -11.99 21.82
CA GLU A 80 7.82 -12.46 22.78
C GLU A 80 6.40 -12.11 22.30
N PRO A 81 5.37 -12.91 22.63
CA PRO A 81 3.99 -12.72 22.18
C PRO A 81 3.44 -11.30 22.44
N GLU A 82 3.82 -10.68 23.56
CA GLU A 82 3.38 -9.34 23.95
C GLU A 82 3.95 -8.23 23.05
N ALA A 83 5.08 -8.48 22.39
CA ALA A 83 5.75 -7.52 21.51
C ALA A 83 5.26 -7.60 20.05
N VAL A 84 4.64 -8.71 19.63
CA VAL A 84 4.26 -8.98 18.23
C VAL A 84 3.40 -7.86 17.65
N ASP A 85 2.37 -7.42 18.36
CA ASP A 85 1.44 -6.38 17.89
C ASP A 85 2.16 -5.03 17.66
N GLY A 86 3.08 -4.68 18.57
CA GLY A 86 3.91 -3.48 18.43
C GLY A 86 4.78 -3.53 17.17
N ILE A 87 5.43 -4.67 16.92
CA ILE A 87 6.27 -4.87 15.74
C ILE A 87 5.46 -4.86 14.44
N LEU A 88 4.25 -5.43 14.42
CA LEU A 88 3.44 -5.54 13.21
C LEU A 88 2.64 -4.28 12.87
N HIS A 89 2.43 -3.35 13.80
CA HIS A 89 1.50 -2.24 13.58
C HIS A 89 2.05 -0.85 13.89
N LYS A 90 3.21 -0.71 14.55
CA LYS A 90 3.78 0.60 14.91
C LYS A 90 5.09 0.83 14.15
N PRO A 91 5.08 1.57 13.04
CA PRO A 91 6.30 1.83 12.27
C PRO A 91 7.31 2.63 13.11
N ALA A 92 8.54 2.12 13.21
CA ALA A 92 9.69 2.83 13.75
C ALA A 92 10.38 3.62 12.64
N SER A 93 11.12 4.67 13.03
CA SER A 93 12.03 5.34 12.10
C SER A 93 13.33 4.53 12.04
N PRO A 94 13.84 4.20 10.84
CA PRO A 94 15.07 3.43 10.72
C PRO A 94 16.27 4.25 11.20
N VAL A 95 17.03 3.65 12.11
CA VAL A 95 18.31 4.16 12.63
C VAL A 95 19.42 3.16 12.35
N ASP A 96 19.15 1.86 12.48
CA ASP A 96 20.10 0.78 12.16
C ASP A 96 19.99 0.34 10.69
N PHE A 97 20.69 1.08 9.82
CA PHE A 97 20.69 0.80 8.38
C PHE A 97 21.44 -0.49 8.02
N ASP A 98 22.44 -0.90 8.80
CA ASP A 98 23.21 -2.11 8.54
C ASP A 98 22.34 -3.36 8.80
N CYS A 99 21.58 -3.38 9.90
CA CYS A 99 20.58 -4.41 10.16
C CYS A 99 19.51 -4.41 9.07
N LEU A 100 19.00 -3.23 8.72
CA LEU A 100 17.92 -3.10 7.75
C LEU A 100 18.32 -3.64 6.38
N GLU A 101 19.48 -3.25 5.85
CA GLU A 101 19.97 -3.71 4.54
C GLU A 101 20.10 -5.24 4.51
N ALA A 102 20.77 -5.83 5.50
CA ALA A 102 20.98 -7.28 5.57
C ALA A 102 19.65 -8.06 5.63
N VAL A 103 18.71 -7.61 6.45
CA VAL A 103 17.42 -8.29 6.65
C VAL A 103 16.51 -8.10 5.44
N VAL A 104 16.47 -6.92 4.83
CA VAL A 104 15.67 -6.64 3.63
C VAL A 104 16.18 -7.40 2.42
N ASP A 105 17.51 -7.45 2.22
CA ASP A 105 18.10 -8.24 1.15
C ASP A 105 17.81 -9.73 1.32
N ARG A 106 17.89 -10.21 2.56
CA ARG A 106 17.55 -11.60 2.84
C ARG A 106 16.07 -11.90 2.60
N PHE A 107 15.17 -11.03 3.06
CA PHE A 107 13.74 -11.18 2.80
C PHE A 107 13.41 -11.11 1.31
N SER A 108 14.06 -10.21 0.58
CA SER A 108 13.84 -10.04 -0.87
C SER A 108 14.33 -11.24 -1.68
N SER A 109 15.40 -11.89 -1.24
CA SER A 109 15.99 -13.04 -1.94
C SER A 109 15.37 -14.38 -1.55
N ALA A 110 14.97 -14.54 -0.28
CA ALA A 110 14.42 -15.79 0.24
C ALA A 110 12.90 -15.91 0.10
N CYS A 111 12.16 -14.81 0.31
CA CYS A 111 10.69 -14.84 0.39
C CYS A 111 10.02 -14.18 -0.82
N PHE A 112 10.11 -12.85 -0.92
CA PHE A 112 9.37 -12.08 -1.92
C PHE A 112 10.27 -11.03 -2.54
N PRO A 113 10.50 -11.05 -3.87
CA PRO A 113 11.30 -10.03 -4.53
C PRO A 113 10.59 -8.67 -4.42
N ILE A 114 11.08 -7.80 -3.53
CA ILE A 114 10.40 -6.57 -3.10
C ILE A 114 10.20 -5.61 -4.28
N GLY A 115 11.14 -5.58 -5.23
CA GLY A 115 11.02 -4.78 -6.45
C GLY A 115 9.98 -5.28 -7.47
N LYS A 116 9.36 -6.43 -7.23
CA LYS A 116 8.28 -7.00 -8.08
C LYS A 116 6.96 -7.16 -7.34
N VAL A 117 7.01 -7.28 -6.02
CA VAL A 117 5.84 -7.48 -5.16
C VAL A 117 5.65 -6.21 -4.32
N ASP A 118 4.92 -5.24 -4.86
CA ASP A 118 4.65 -3.95 -4.20
C ASP A 118 4.07 -4.12 -2.79
N TYR A 119 3.25 -5.17 -2.60
CA TYR A 119 2.68 -5.45 -1.29
C TYR A 119 3.73 -5.93 -0.28
N ALA A 120 4.79 -6.62 -0.70
CA ALA A 120 5.90 -7.00 0.17
C ALA A 120 6.66 -5.78 0.68
N LEU A 121 6.86 -4.77 -0.17
CA LEU A 121 7.48 -3.50 0.22
C LEU A 121 6.72 -2.82 1.36
N ARG A 122 5.38 -2.91 1.34
CA ARG A 122 4.54 -2.35 2.41
C ARG A 122 4.72 -3.02 3.76
N HIS A 123 5.28 -4.21 3.84
CA HIS A 123 5.52 -4.93 5.10
C HIS A 123 6.98 -4.82 5.59
N VAL A 124 7.86 -4.17 4.84
CA VAL A 124 9.27 -3.96 5.23
C VAL A 124 9.40 -3.20 6.55
N TYR A 125 8.42 -2.38 6.93
CA TYR A 125 8.45 -1.69 8.23
C TYR A 125 8.50 -2.68 9.40
N ALA A 126 7.95 -3.89 9.27
CA ALA A 126 8.05 -4.89 10.33
C ALA A 126 9.50 -5.36 10.53
N LEU A 127 10.28 -5.43 9.45
CA LEU A 127 11.71 -5.74 9.49
C LEU A 127 12.51 -4.59 10.11
N VAL A 128 12.18 -3.34 9.75
CA VAL A 128 12.72 -2.13 10.41
C VAL A 128 12.46 -2.22 11.91
N ASN A 129 11.22 -2.52 12.30
CA ASN A 129 10.82 -2.60 13.70
C ASN A 129 11.59 -3.67 14.49
N LEU A 130 11.92 -4.81 13.88
CA LEU A 130 12.76 -5.83 14.50
C LEU A 130 14.18 -5.33 14.74
N CYS A 131 14.77 -4.62 13.77
CA CYS A 131 16.09 -3.99 13.94
C CYS A 131 16.07 -2.94 15.05
N GLU A 132 15.08 -2.04 15.05
CA GLU A 132 14.95 -0.99 16.07
C GLU A 132 14.59 -1.54 17.47
N ALA A 133 14.01 -2.74 17.55
CA ALA A 133 13.81 -3.47 18.80
C ALA A 133 15.10 -4.12 19.34
N GLY A 134 16.23 -3.98 18.64
CA GLY A 134 17.52 -4.54 19.04
C GLY A 134 17.62 -6.05 18.80
N ILE A 135 16.78 -6.62 17.93
CA ILE A 135 16.86 -8.03 17.58
C ILE A 135 18.07 -8.23 16.66
N PRO A 136 19.00 -9.16 16.96
CA PRO A 136 20.18 -9.39 16.12
C PRO A 136 19.78 -9.78 14.69
N SER A 137 20.42 -9.15 13.70
CA SER A 137 20.16 -9.40 12.27
C SER A 137 20.27 -10.89 11.90
N ASP A 138 21.25 -11.60 12.47
CA ASP A 138 21.43 -13.05 12.28
C ASP A 138 20.20 -13.86 12.71
N LYS A 139 19.57 -13.48 13.83
CA LYS A 139 18.36 -14.15 14.35
C LYS A 139 17.17 -13.90 13.42
N ILE A 140 17.04 -12.66 12.92
CA ILE A 140 15.98 -12.30 11.96
C ILE A 140 16.18 -13.06 10.63
N MET A 141 17.41 -13.10 10.11
CA MET A 141 17.74 -13.81 8.87
C MET A 141 17.49 -15.32 8.99
N GLN A 142 17.81 -15.94 10.13
CA GLN A 142 17.51 -17.36 10.38
C GLN A 142 16.00 -17.62 10.39
N SER A 143 15.23 -16.72 11.01
CA SER A 143 13.77 -16.78 10.98
C SER A 143 13.21 -16.65 9.55
N ILE A 144 13.69 -15.70 8.77
CA ILE A 144 13.33 -15.53 7.35
C ILE A 144 13.54 -16.84 6.57
N ASN A 145 14.68 -17.49 6.76
CA ASN A 145 14.97 -18.76 6.07
C ASN A 145 14.09 -19.91 6.49
N SER A 146 13.62 -19.89 7.74
CA SER A 146 12.74 -20.94 8.25
C SER A 146 11.31 -20.76 7.74
N ALA A 147 10.96 -19.57 7.28
CA ALA A 147 9.61 -19.22 6.86
C ALA A 147 9.32 -19.38 5.35
N CYS A 148 10.32 -19.54 4.46
CA CYS A 148 10.17 -19.33 3.00
C CYS A 148 10.71 -20.46 2.07
#